data_AF-A0A543G287-F1
#
_entry.id   AF-A0A543G287-F1
#
_cell.length_a   1.000
_cell.length_b   1.000
_cell.length_c   1.000
_cell.angle_alpha   90.00
_cell.angle_beta   90.00
_cell.angle_gamma   90.00
#
_symmetry.space_group_name_H-M   'P 1'
#
loop_
_entity.id
_entity.type
_entity.pdbx_description
1 polymer ?
#
loop_
_entity_poly.entity_id
_entity_poly.type
_entity_poly.pdbx_seq_one_letter_code
_entity_poly.pdbx_strand_id
1 'polypeptide(L)'
;MTDSNLNKSEKVYCAFSHKGHIILHESKIAFSKELEKIPNGEKLEIIKYVEKGWCTIQGKTAIGYVNFEDIVEKENLPYKSYLGKSYTKEEWEPYEKELLKKEREIEKQKINAIKLKENEDNFLIFILVVLIIISFTLVYTQT
;
A
#
# COMPACT_ATOMS: atom_id res chain seq x y z
N MET A 1 12.55 6.85 29.29
CA MET A 1 11.74 5.77 28.70
C MET A 1 10.84 6.43 27.68
N THR A 2 11.14 6.25 26.40
CA THR A 2 10.44 6.92 25.29
C THR A 2 9.24 6.08 24.88
N ASP A 3 8.05 6.58 25.19
CA ASP A 3 6.77 6.08 24.70
C ASP A 3 6.67 6.31 23.19
N SER A 4 7.19 5.39 22.40
CA SER A 4 6.86 5.29 20.97
C SER A 4 5.49 4.63 20.83
N ASN A 5 4.43 5.34 21.23
CA ASN A 5 3.06 5.09 20.76
C ASN A 5 2.98 5.55 19.30
N LEU A 6 3.67 4.82 18.43
CA LEU A 6 3.46 4.90 17.00
C LEU A 6 2.08 4.28 16.78
N ASN A 7 1.10 5.15 16.57
CA ASN A 7 -0.27 4.88 16.21
C ASN A 7 -0.28 3.91 15.00
N LYS A 8 -0.20 2.61 15.28
CA LYS A 8 -0.26 1.55 14.29
C LYS A 8 -1.73 1.50 13.90
N SER A 9 -2.11 2.32 12.92
CA SER A 9 -3.44 2.24 12.32
C SER A 9 -3.69 0.77 12.02
N GLU A 10 -4.62 0.19 12.77
CA GLU A 10 -4.92 -1.22 12.68
C GLU A 10 -5.62 -1.39 11.34
N LYS A 11 -4.82 -1.66 10.29
CA LYS A 11 -5.29 -1.74 8.90
C LYS A 11 -6.46 -2.70 8.86
N VAL A 12 -7.67 -2.16 8.69
CA VAL A 12 -8.87 -2.97 8.62
C VAL A 12 -8.98 -3.49 7.19
N TYR A 13 -9.16 -4.79 7.00
CA TYR A 13 -9.37 -5.36 5.66
C TYR A 13 -10.83 -5.75 5.46
N CYS A 14 -11.25 -5.82 4.21
CA CYS A 14 -12.58 -6.25 3.80
C CYS A 14 -12.50 -7.19 2.60
N ALA A 15 -13.44 -8.14 2.55
CA ALA A 15 -13.60 -9.05 1.41
C ALA A 15 -14.08 -8.28 0.17
N PHE A 16 -13.50 -8.58 -0.99
CA PHE A 16 -13.94 -8.00 -2.24
C PHE A 16 -13.62 -8.85 -3.48
N SER A 17 -14.66 -9.27 -4.20
CA SER A 17 -14.55 -9.92 -5.51
C SER A 17 -15.65 -9.46 -6.47
N HIS A 18 -15.39 -9.56 -7.77
CA HIS A 18 -16.42 -9.37 -8.82
C HIS A 18 -17.59 -10.34 -8.71
N LYS A 19 -17.41 -11.49 -8.06
CA LYS A 19 -18.46 -12.49 -7.83
C LYS A 19 -19.38 -12.15 -6.65
N GLY A 20 -19.17 -11.01 -5.99
CA GLY A 20 -19.94 -10.59 -4.80
C GLY A 20 -19.52 -11.27 -3.49
N HIS A 21 -18.59 -12.23 -3.55
CA HIS A 21 -18.03 -12.93 -2.39
C HIS A 21 -16.62 -13.43 -2.71
N ILE A 22 -15.81 -13.60 -1.66
CA ILE A 22 -14.52 -14.28 -1.73
C ILE A 22 -14.66 -15.69 -1.15
N ILE A 23 -13.73 -16.58 -1.50
CA ILE A 23 -13.76 -17.97 -1.06
C ILE A 23 -12.59 -18.19 -0.10
N LEU A 24 -12.92 -18.69 1.09
CA LEU A 24 -11.95 -19.17 2.06
C LEU A 24 -11.58 -20.60 1.69
N HIS A 25 -10.29 -20.84 1.42
CA HIS A 25 -9.77 -22.13 1.01
C HIS A 25 -9.06 -22.85 2.16
N GLU A 26 -9.05 -24.18 2.12
CA GLU A 26 -8.31 -25.01 3.08
C GLU A 26 -6.78 -24.88 2.92
N SER A 27 -6.31 -24.51 1.74
CA SER A 27 -4.88 -24.31 1.46
C SER A 27 -4.62 -23.11 0.55
N LYS A 28 -3.35 -22.72 0.42
CA LYS A 28 -2.85 -21.65 -0.46
C LYS A 28 -2.88 -21.99 -1.96
N ILE A 29 -3.96 -22.62 -2.41
CA ILE A 29 -4.19 -23.07 -3.79
C ILE A 29 -5.66 -22.79 -4.12
N ALA A 30 -5.91 -22.07 -5.22
CA ALA A 30 -7.24 -21.65 -5.65
C ALA A 30 -8.22 -22.80 -5.95
N PHE A 31 -7.71 -24.00 -6.25
CA PHE A 31 -8.52 -25.20 -6.51
C PHE A 31 -8.66 -26.11 -5.28
N SER A 32 -8.15 -25.70 -4.13
CA SER A 32 -8.34 -26.47 -2.91
C SER A 32 -9.76 -26.30 -2.36
N LYS A 33 -10.13 -27.20 -1.46
CA LYS A 33 -11.47 -27.28 -0.88
C LYS A 33 -11.93 -25.91 -0.35
N GLU A 34 -13.13 -25.52 -0.75
CA GLU A 34 -13.80 -24.33 -0.24
C GLU A 34 -14.30 -24.62 1.18
N LEU A 35 -13.92 -23.77 2.14
CA LEU A 35 -14.37 -23.84 3.53
C LEU A 35 -15.57 -22.92 3.77
N GLU A 36 -15.50 -21.70 3.26
CA GLU A 36 -16.51 -20.67 3.51
C GLU A 36 -16.56 -19.67 2.33
N LYS A 37 -17.74 -19.08 2.10
CA LYS A 37 -17.91 -17.94 1.19
C LYS A 37 -18.17 -16.70 2.01
N ILE A 38 -17.28 -15.72 1.89
CA ILE A 38 -17.34 -14.49 2.66
C ILE A 38 -17.90 -13.38 1.74
N PRO A 39 -19.07 -12.81 2.02
CA PRO A 39 -19.66 -11.74 1.21
C PRO A 39 -18.77 -10.50 1.19
N ASN A 40 -18.84 -9.75 0.08
CA ASN A 40 -18.13 -8.49 -0.05
C ASN A 40 -18.47 -7.50 1.08
N GLY A 41 -17.48 -6.70 1.48
CA GLY A 41 -17.62 -5.68 2.51
C GLY A 41 -17.55 -6.21 3.95
N GLU A 42 -17.55 -7.53 4.14
CA GLU A 42 -17.31 -8.13 5.45
C GLU A 42 -15.90 -7.80 5.93
N LYS A 43 -15.78 -7.39 7.21
CA LYS A 43 -14.50 -7.07 7.84
C LYS A 43 -13.70 -8.36 8.03
N LEU A 44 -12.46 -8.34 7.57
CA LEU A 44 -11.53 -9.44 7.67
C LEU A 44 -10.42 -9.10 8.66
N GLU A 45 -10.07 -10.09 9.48
CA GLU A 45 -8.89 -10.06 10.32
C GLU A 45 -7.82 -10.94 9.69
N ILE A 46 -6.73 -10.32 9.26
CA ILE A 46 -5.57 -11.04 8.72
C ILE A 46 -4.74 -11.56 9.88
N ILE A 47 -4.68 -12.88 10.02
CA ILE A 47 -3.85 -13.55 11.02
C ILE A 47 -2.39 -13.54 10.56
N LYS A 48 -2.16 -13.87 9.29
CA LYS A 48 -0.81 -14.00 8.74
C LYS A 48 -0.76 -13.83 7.23
N TYR A 49 0.27 -13.13 6.77
CA TYR A 49 0.64 -13.08 5.36
C TYR A 49 1.44 -14.31 4.97
N VAL A 50 1.06 -14.91 3.85
CA VAL A 50 1.68 -16.11 3.29
C VAL A 50 2.33 -15.74 1.97
N GLU A 51 3.43 -16.41 1.65
CA GLU A 51 4.13 -16.22 0.38
C GLU A 51 3.21 -16.45 -0.82
N LYS A 52 3.55 -15.80 -1.94
CA LYS A 52 2.84 -15.89 -3.24
C LYS A 52 1.43 -15.26 -3.23
N GLY A 53 1.22 -14.22 -2.44
CA GLY A 53 -0.01 -13.42 -2.51
C GLY A 53 -1.21 -14.04 -1.78
N TRP A 54 -0.98 -14.90 -0.79
CA TRP A 54 -2.04 -15.47 0.04
C TRP A 54 -1.99 -14.89 1.44
N CYS A 55 -3.10 -14.91 2.15
CA CYS A 55 -3.12 -14.67 3.58
C CYS A 55 -4.08 -15.63 4.28
N THR A 56 -3.79 -15.91 5.54
CA THR A 56 -4.74 -16.62 6.41
C THR A 56 -5.59 -15.63 7.17
N ILE A 57 -6.89 -15.85 7.13
CA ILE A 57 -7.90 -15.05 7.83
C ILE A 57 -8.75 -15.94 8.73
N GLN A 58 -9.36 -15.33 9.73
CA GLN A 58 -10.42 -15.96 10.51
C GLN A 58 -11.76 -15.71 9.79
N GLY A 59 -12.36 -16.77 9.24
CA GLY A 59 -13.75 -16.76 8.78
C GLY A 59 -14.72 -16.94 9.96
N LYS A 60 -16.03 -17.02 9.68
CA LYS A 60 -17.03 -17.25 10.72
C LYS A 60 -16.92 -18.64 11.32
N THR A 61 -16.59 -19.63 10.48
CA THR A 61 -16.63 -21.05 10.89
C THR A 61 -15.24 -21.69 10.97
N ALA A 62 -14.27 -21.17 10.23
CA ALA A 62 -12.94 -21.75 10.15
C ALA A 62 -11.85 -20.71 9.89
N ILE A 63 -10.60 -21.08 10.19
CA ILE A 63 -9.42 -20.38 9.69
C ILE A 63 -9.06 -21.00 8.35
N GLY A 64 -8.78 -20.16 7.35
CA GLY A 64 -8.38 -20.62 6.03
C GLY A 64 -7.60 -19.56 5.27
N TYR A 65 -7.36 -19.85 4.00
CA TYR A 65 -6.54 -19.05 3.10
C TYR A 65 -7.40 -18.28 2.10
N VAL A 66 -7.08 -17.01 1.88
CA VAL A 66 -7.66 -16.18 0.82
C VAL A 66 -6.55 -15.54 0.01
N ASN A 67 -6.84 -15.25 -1.26
CA ASN A 67 -5.93 -14.50 -2.11
C ASN A 67 -5.92 -13.03 -1.68
N PHE A 68 -4.75 -12.43 -1.61
CA PHE A 68 -4.57 -11.03 -1.21
C PHE A 68 -5.23 -10.06 -2.21
N GLU A 69 -5.36 -10.45 -3.48
CA GLU A 69 -6.03 -9.66 -4.51
C GLU A 69 -7.54 -9.50 -4.25
N ASP A 70 -8.14 -10.49 -3.58
CA ASP A 70 -9.56 -10.54 -3.22
C ASP A 70 -9.85 -9.80 -1.90
N ILE A 71 -8.85 -9.17 -1.28
CA ILE A 71 -9.06 -8.36 -0.08
C ILE A 71 -8.65 -6.91 -0.31
N VAL A 72 -9.20 -6.03 0.51
CA VAL A 72 -9.04 -4.57 0.38
C VAL A 72 -8.87 -3.97 1.74
N GLU A 73 -7.94 -3.06 1.88
CA GLU A 73 -7.91 -2.20 3.06
C GLU A 73 -9.17 -1.31 3.08
N LYS A 74 -9.82 -1.18 4.23
CA LYS A 74 -11.08 -0.47 4.44
C LYS A 74 -11.00 1.00 4.05
N GLU A 75 -9.84 1.61 4.24
CA GLU A 75 -9.55 2.98 3.76
C GLU A 75 -9.61 3.07 2.23
N ASN A 76 -9.39 1.95 1.53
CA ASN A 76 -9.53 1.77 0.09
C ASN A 76 -10.88 1.11 -0.31
N LEU A 77 -11.85 0.91 0.60
CA LEU A 77 -13.21 0.51 0.23
C LEU A 77 -13.91 1.47 -0.73
N PRO A 78 -13.73 2.81 -0.67
CA PRO A 78 -14.27 3.66 -1.72
C PRO A 78 -13.57 3.46 -3.08
N TYR A 79 -12.59 2.55 -3.20
CA TYR A 79 -12.00 2.18 -4.49
C TYR A 79 -12.50 0.82 -4.99
N LYS A 80 -12.70 -0.17 -4.10
CA LYS A 80 -13.14 -1.51 -4.53
C LYS A 80 -14.64 -1.79 -4.33
N SER A 81 -15.36 -1.16 -3.40
CA SER A 81 -16.83 -1.36 -3.27
C SER A 81 -17.61 -1.02 -4.56
N TYR A 82 -17.01 -0.24 -5.46
CA TYR A 82 -17.52 0.11 -6.78
C TYR A 82 -17.34 -0.98 -7.85
N LEU A 83 -16.50 -1.99 -7.64
CA LEU A 83 -16.26 -3.06 -8.63
C LEU A 83 -17.25 -4.24 -8.51
N GLY A 84 -18.15 -4.19 -7.51
CA GLY A 84 -19.10 -5.26 -7.15
C GLY A 84 -20.55 -5.01 -7.59
N LYS A 85 -20.84 -3.85 -8.17
CA LYS A 85 -22.04 -3.63 -9.00
C LYS A 85 -21.57 -3.48 -10.44
N SER A 86 -22.28 -4.11 -11.38
CA SER A 86 -22.10 -3.80 -12.80
C SER A 86 -22.63 -2.38 -13.04
N TYR A 87 -21.76 -1.38 -12.98
CA TYR A 87 -22.08 0.00 -13.36
C TYR A 87 -22.07 0.12 -14.89
N THR A 88 -22.97 0.91 -15.46
CA THR A 88 -22.86 1.25 -16.89
C THR A 88 -21.72 2.24 -17.10
N LYS A 89 -21.22 2.35 -18.34
CA LYS A 89 -20.10 3.22 -18.70
C LYS A 89 -20.35 4.68 -18.29
N GLU A 90 -21.60 5.14 -18.35
CA GLU A 90 -21.97 6.51 -17.95
C GLU A 90 -21.81 6.76 -16.45
N GLU A 91 -22.04 5.75 -15.60
CA GLU A 91 -21.92 5.86 -14.15
C GLU A 91 -20.45 5.81 -13.69
N TRP A 92 -19.56 5.20 -14.48
CA TRP A 92 -18.14 5.01 -14.17
C TRP A 92 -17.25 6.22 -14.51
N GLU A 93 -17.55 6.92 -15.61
CA GLU A 93 -16.73 8.01 -16.14
C GLU A 93 -16.32 9.11 -15.14
N PRO A 94 -17.20 9.59 -14.25
CA PRO A 94 -16.85 10.64 -13.29
C PRO A 94 -15.78 10.17 -12.30
N TYR A 95 -15.87 8.91 -11.87
CA TYR A 95 -14.98 8.31 -10.90
C TYR A 95 -13.61 8.02 -11.51
N GLU A 96 -13.56 7.47 -12.73
CA GLU A 96 -12.32 7.27 -13.47
C GLU A 96 -11.52 8.57 -13.62
N LYS A 97 -12.21 9.68 -13.91
CA LYS A 97 -11.58 11.01 -14.00
C LYS A 97 -11.01 11.49 -12.66
N GLU A 98 -11.71 11.24 -11.54
CA GLU A 98 -11.23 11.59 -10.21
C GLU A 98 -10.03 10.74 -9.78
N LEU A 99 -10.04 9.44 -10.13
CA LEU A 99 -8.95 8.49 -9.91
C LEU A 99 -7.67 8.94 -10.61
N LEU A 100 -7.78 9.19 -11.92
CA LEU A 100 -6.67 9.71 -12.74
C LEU A 100 -6.13 11.05 -12.25
N LYS A 101 -6.94 11.84 -11.53
CA LYS A 101 -6.49 13.09 -10.92
C LYS A 101 -5.69 12.85 -9.65
N LYS A 102 -6.18 12.00 -8.74
CA LYS A 102 -5.49 11.63 -7.50
C LYS A 102 -4.16 10.93 -7.78
N GLU A 103 -4.12 10.01 -8.74
CA GLU A 103 -2.89 9.35 -9.16
C GLU A 103 -1.85 10.35 -9.68
N ARG A 104 -2.27 11.30 -10.52
CA ARG A 104 -1.39 12.38 -11.00
C ARG A 104 -0.90 13.29 -9.87
N GLU A 105 -1.71 13.57 -8.86
CA GLU A 105 -1.28 14.34 -7.69
C GLU A 105 -0.25 13.59 -6.85
N ILE A 106 -0.45 12.29 -6.63
CA ILE A 106 0.52 11.43 -5.93
C ILE A 106 1.82 11.34 -6.72
N GLU A 107 1.76 11.18 -8.04
CA GLU A 107 2.94 11.12 -8.90
C GLU A 107 3.72 12.45 -8.87
N LYS A 108 3.02 13.58 -8.92
CA LYS A 108 3.65 14.91 -8.74
C LYS A 108 4.32 15.04 -7.38
N GLN A 109 3.67 14.59 -6.30
CA GLN A 109 4.27 14.62 -4.97
C GLN A 109 5.53 13.76 -4.89
N LYS A 110 5.53 12.57 -5.49
CA LYS A 110 6.72 11.70 -5.57
C LYS A 110 7.86 12.38 -6.32
N ILE A 111 7.58 12.98 -7.49
CA ILE A 111 8.59 13.70 -8.28
C ILE A 111 9.16 14.88 -7.49
N ASN A 112 8.31 15.64 -6.80
CA ASN A 112 8.78 16.76 -5.98
C ASN A 112 9.65 16.29 -4.81
N ALA A 113 9.29 15.17 -4.15
CA ALA A 113 10.10 14.60 -3.08
C ALA A 113 11.48 14.12 -3.59
N ILE A 114 11.54 13.52 -4.78
CA ILE A 114 12.80 13.11 -5.43
C ILE A 114 13.68 14.34 -5.70
N LYS A 115 13.10 15.39 -6.30
CA LYS A 115 13.83 16.64 -6.58
C LYS A 115 14.36 17.32 -5.32
N LEU A 116 13.56 17.31 -4.24
CA LEU A 116 14.00 17.89 -2.97
C LEU A 116 15.21 17.14 -2.42
N LYS A 117 15.17 15.81 -2.50
CA LYS A 117 16.26 14.94 -2.06
C LYS A 117 17.54 15.11 -2.90
N GLU A 118 17.42 15.18 -4.22
CA GLU A 118 18.57 15.47 -5.10
C GLU A 118 19.20 16.84 -4.77
N ASN A 119 18.38 17.84 -4.43
CA ASN A 119 18.88 19.15 -4.05
C ASN A 119 19.62 19.14 -2.70
N GLU A 120 19.11 18.39 -1.71
CA GLU A 120 19.80 18.17 -0.43
C GLU A 120 21.13 17.45 -0.61
N ASP A 121 21.16 16.39 -1.42
CA ASP A 121 22.38 15.64 -1.72
C ASP A 121 23.43 16.52 -2.43
N ASN A 122 23.01 17.32 -3.40
CA ASN A 122 23.89 18.28 -4.08
C ASN A 122 24.45 19.36 -3.14
N PHE A 123 23.64 19.84 -2.20
CA PHE A 123 24.07 20.83 -1.21
C PHE A 123 25.11 20.25 -0.23
N LEU A 124 24.92 19.00 0.22
CA LEU A 124 25.88 18.30 1.07
C LEU A 124 27.21 18.07 0.36
N ILE A 125 27.17 17.66 -0.92
CA ILE A 125 28.38 17.52 -1.75
C ILE A 125 29.11 18.87 -1.86
N PHE A 126 28.40 19.96 -2.09
CA PHE A 126 28.99 21.29 -2.17
C PHE A 126 29.71 21.68 -0.87
N ILE A 127 29.08 21.49 0.30
CA ILE A 127 29.71 21.74 1.60
C ILE A 127 30.97 20.91 1.77
N LEU A 128 30.92 19.63 1.40
CA LEU A 128 32.06 18.71 1.55
C LEU A 128 33.24 19.14 0.66
N VAL A 129 32.98 19.57 -0.58
CA VAL A 129 34.01 20.12 -1.48
C VAL A 129 34.62 21.40 -0.90
N VAL A 130 33.81 22.32 -0.36
CA VAL A 130 34.30 23.55 0.27
C VAL A 130 35.20 23.24 1.47
N LEU A 131 34.80 22.30 2.33
CA LEU A 131 35.62 21.87 3.48
C LEU A 131 36.96 21.25 3.04
N ILE A 132 36.95 20.43 1.98
CA ILE A 132 38.18 19.88 1.39
C ILE A 132 39.10 21.00 0.92
N ILE A 133 38.59 21.97 0.15
CA ILE A 133 39.39 23.11 -0.34
C ILE A 133 39.99 23.91 0.83
N ILE A 134 39.18 24.22 1.86
CA ILE A 134 39.65 24.95 3.05
C ILE A 134 40.78 24.17 3.74
N SER A 135 40.63 22.86 3.91
CA SER A 135 41.66 22.02 4.54
C SER A 135 42.96 22.01 3.74
N PHE A 136 42.90 21.92 2.40
CA PHE A 136 44.08 22.04 1.54
C PHE A 136 44.76 23.41 1.67
N THR A 137 43.99 24.50 1.68
CA THR A 137 44.55 25.85 1.83
C THR A 137 45.24 26.06 3.19
N LEU A 138 44.66 25.55 4.28
CA LEU A 138 45.25 25.63 5.61
C LEU A 138 46.58 24.87 5.70
N VAL A 139 46.64 23.67 5.14
CA VAL A 139 47.87 22.86 5.09
C VAL A 139 48.97 23.58 4.29
N TYR A 140 48.62 24.20 3.16
CA TYR A 140 49.59 24.90 2.30
C TYR A 140 50.13 26.20 2.92
N THR A 141 49.36 26.86 3.80
CA THR A 141 49.81 28.07 4.51
C THR A 141 50.69 27.78 5.73
N GLN A 142 50.79 26.52 6.19
CA GLN A 142 51.60 26.11 7.33
C GLN A 142 52.97 25.49 6.95
N THR A 143 53.22 25.30 5.65
CA THR A 143 54.54 24.93 5.08
C THR A 143 55.27 26.15 4.56
#